data_AF-A0AAU6IZS7-F1
#
_entry.id   AF-A0AAU6IZS7-F1
#
_cell.length_a   1.000
_cell.length_b   1.000
_cell.length_c   1.000
_cell.angle_alpha   90.00
_cell.angle_beta   90.00
_cell.angle_gamma   90.00
#
_symmetry.space_group_name_H-M   'P 1'
#
loop_
_entity.id
_entity.type
_entity.pdbx_description
1 polymer ?
#
loop_
_entity_poly.entity_id
_entity_poly.type
_entity_poly.pdbx_seq_one_letter_code
_entity_poly.pdbx_strand_id
1 'polypeptide(L)'
;MSDLDTQLPEPGPTPDPAPVAPDPAPVAGGAARRWPAVAVACAVVLAVGAGTGLTVMKVNAADRSAPTKVWAKPKEQKQAKPGRAKAQGLSARLLPVPKAYRPGPDIDEYGNDKTLGGSEAAARLKRGARNLPSRQREAQDKAIDKLKLRGMAMRSYQLSGSMGFAADDDKKSLVVEMQLAQMQNRRAGRELKEFRSEFLRSVGVFPKGPKVKGHRNADCFLAPKDSKGKLAMVLCSAYEDDVLVTATGYGPKPLNTAEVADLLAQQLDRLTSQGGQLV
;
A
#
# COMPACT_ATOMS: atom_id res chain seq x y z
N MET A 1 92.69 36.07 23.35
CA MET A 1 92.62 36.75 22.03
C MET A 1 92.61 35.65 21.00
N SER A 2 91.42 35.23 20.61
CA SER A 2 91.22 34.14 19.67
C SER A 2 90.09 34.55 18.75
N ASP A 3 90.48 35.00 17.56
CA ASP A 3 89.63 35.14 16.39
C ASP A 3 89.22 33.75 15.91
N LEU A 4 87.92 33.59 15.68
CA LEU A 4 87.32 32.40 15.08
C LEU A 4 86.29 32.93 14.09
N ASP A 5 86.67 32.93 12.83
CA ASP A 5 85.72 33.15 11.75
C ASP A 5 85.86 32.05 10.69
N THR A 6 84.67 31.55 10.32
CA THR A 6 84.29 30.86 9.10
C THR A 6 84.79 29.42 8.84
N GLN A 7 83.86 28.47 8.97
CA GLN A 7 83.18 27.89 7.79
C GLN A 7 81.90 27.12 8.21
N LEU A 8 80.74 27.48 7.63
CA LEU A 8 79.49 26.71 7.74
C LEU A 8 79.54 25.48 6.80
N PRO A 9 78.95 24.35 7.22
CA PRO A 9 78.39 23.36 6.30
C PRO A 9 76.86 23.21 6.43
N GLU A 10 76.28 22.69 5.34
CA GLU A 10 74.88 22.60 4.90
C GLU A 10 73.90 21.83 5.82
N PRO A 11 72.56 22.03 5.65
CA PRO A 11 71.54 21.34 6.44
C PRO A 11 71.27 19.93 5.90
N GLY A 12 71.58 18.92 6.72
CA GLY A 12 71.17 17.51 6.53
C GLY A 12 69.95 17.13 7.38
N PRO A 13 69.28 16.01 7.07
CA PRO A 13 67.82 15.93 6.89
C PRO A 13 67.00 15.84 8.19
N THR A 14 65.78 16.40 8.11
CA THR A 14 64.69 16.28 9.09
C THR A 14 64.36 14.82 9.40
N PRO A 15 64.18 14.44 10.68
CA PRO A 15 63.79 13.09 11.07
C PRO A 15 62.34 12.78 10.67
N ASP A 16 62.13 11.57 10.15
CA ASP A 16 60.82 11.03 9.77
C ASP A 16 59.82 11.01 10.95
N PRO A 17 58.53 11.31 10.70
CA PRO A 17 57.51 11.27 11.73
C PRO A 17 57.22 9.84 12.19
N ALA A 18 57.09 9.69 13.51
CA ALA A 18 56.76 8.45 14.20
C ALA A 18 55.49 7.76 13.64
N PRO A 19 55.41 6.42 13.68
CA PRO A 19 54.28 5.67 13.14
C PRO A 19 53.00 6.00 13.89
N VAL A 20 52.01 6.53 13.16
CA VAL A 20 50.64 6.76 13.62
C VAL A 20 50.00 5.41 13.92
N ALA A 21 49.49 5.25 15.14
CA ALA A 21 48.70 4.08 15.53
C ALA A 21 47.45 3.97 14.63
N PRO A 22 47.06 2.77 14.17
CA PRO A 22 45.89 2.63 13.31
C PRO A 22 44.61 3.02 14.08
N ASP A 23 43.76 3.81 13.42
CA ASP A 23 42.43 4.16 13.92
C ASP A 23 41.65 2.89 14.29
N PRO A 24 40.83 2.92 15.36
CA PRO A 24 40.00 1.78 15.72
C PRO A 24 39.02 1.50 14.57
N ALA A 25 39.11 0.30 14.01
CA ALA A 25 38.20 -0.16 12.96
C ALA A 25 36.73 0.04 13.39
N PRO A 26 35.85 0.48 12.49
CA PRO A 26 34.44 0.64 12.81
C PRO A 26 33.88 -0.72 13.24
N VAL A 27 33.44 -0.80 14.50
CA VAL A 27 32.71 -1.95 15.03
C VAL A 27 31.50 -2.19 14.12
N ALA A 28 31.54 -3.29 13.37
CA ALA A 28 30.42 -3.75 12.56
C ALA A 28 29.25 -4.11 13.47
N GLY A 29 28.38 -3.13 13.74
CA GLY A 29 27.14 -3.33 14.48
C GLY A 29 26.24 -4.31 13.74
N GLY A 30 26.00 -5.48 14.34
CA GLY A 30 25.32 -6.61 13.72
C GLY A 30 23.98 -6.26 13.06
N ALA A 31 23.93 -6.38 11.74
CA ALA A 31 22.73 -6.23 10.92
C ALA A 31 21.69 -7.35 11.11
N ALA A 32 21.95 -8.33 11.99
CA ALA A 32 21.21 -9.59 12.06
C ALA A 32 19.84 -9.54 12.79
N ARG A 33 19.43 -8.41 13.38
CA ARG A 33 18.19 -8.36 14.22
C ARG A 33 16.99 -7.61 13.61
N ARG A 34 17.14 -6.96 12.45
CA ARG A 34 16.07 -6.13 11.85
C ARG A 34 15.10 -6.91 10.95
N TRP A 35 15.49 -8.09 10.48
CA TRP A 35 14.68 -8.94 9.60
C TRP A 35 13.27 -9.27 10.12
N PRO A 36 13.06 -9.66 11.40
CA PRO A 36 11.70 -9.95 11.88
C PRO A 36 10.83 -8.69 11.95
N ALA A 37 11.40 -7.53 12.31
CA ALA A 37 10.66 -6.27 12.35
C ALA A 37 10.24 -5.80 10.95
N VAL A 38 11.13 -5.93 9.97
CA VAL A 38 10.82 -5.64 8.56
C VAL A 38 9.74 -6.57 8.04
N ALA A 39 9.80 -7.88 8.31
CA ALA A 39 8.78 -8.82 7.88
C ALA A 39 7.39 -8.52 8.48
N VAL A 40 7.34 -8.14 9.76
CA VAL A 40 6.08 -7.72 10.42
C VAL A 40 5.56 -6.42 9.80
N ALA A 41 6.44 -5.44 9.56
CA ALA A 41 6.08 -4.18 8.92
C ALA A 41 5.53 -4.40 7.50
N CYS A 42 6.22 -5.21 6.69
CA CYS A 42 5.74 -5.65 5.37
C CYS A 42 4.32 -6.16 5.49
N ALA A 43 4.08 -7.08 6.41
CA ALA A 43 2.81 -7.77 6.45
C ALA A 43 1.66 -6.92 6.98
N VAL A 44 1.91 -6.00 7.93
CA VAL A 44 0.91 -5.00 8.36
C VAL A 44 0.55 -4.07 7.18
N VAL A 45 1.55 -3.57 6.45
CA VAL A 45 1.33 -2.73 5.27
C VAL A 45 0.56 -3.51 4.20
N LEU A 46 0.94 -4.75 3.93
CA LEU A 46 0.23 -5.57 2.96
C LEU A 46 -1.20 -5.86 3.43
N ALA A 47 -1.43 -6.27 4.67
CA ALA A 47 -2.78 -6.52 5.17
C ALA A 47 -3.72 -5.32 5.03
N VAL A 48 -3.22 -4.11 5.30
CA VAL A 48 -4.00 -2.87 5.29
C VAL A 48 -4.32 -2.37 3.88
N GLY A 49 -3.68 -2.88 2.82
CA GLY A 49 -3.98 -2.43 1.46
C GLY A 49 -3.74 -3.44 0.36
N ALA A 50 -3.65 -4.72 0.68
CA ALA A 50 -3.73 -5.80 -0.28
C ALA A 50 -5.21 -6.17 -0.42
N GLY A 51 -5.88 -5.39 -1.27
CA GLY A 51 -6.83 -6.02 -2.17
C GLY A 51 -6.18 -7.17 -2.93
N THR A 52 -6.97 -8.07 -3.50
CA THR A 52 -6.57 -9.34 -4.12
C THR A 52 -5.38 -9.30 -5.10
N GLY A 53 -4.96 -8.13 -5.59
CA GLY A 53 -3.97 -8.02 -6.67
C GLY A 53 -2.56 -8.57 -6.38
N LEU A 54 -2.14 -8.80 -5.12
CA LEU A 54 -0.83 -9.44 -4.87
C LEU A 54 -0.82 -10.95 -5.14
N THR A 55 -1.97 -11.62 -5.02
CA THR A 55 -2.06 -13.04 -5.40
C THR A 55 -2.03 -13.20 -6.93
N VAL A 56 -2.46 -12.18 -7.68
CA VAL A 56 -2.47 -12.20 -9.15
C VAL A 56 -1.06 -12.36 -9.74
N MET A 57 -0.01 -11.84 -9.09
CA MET A 57 1.37 -12.06 -9.55
C MET A 57 1.81 -13.53 -9.42
N LYS A 58 1.22 -14.31 -8.51
CA LYS A 58 1.44 -15.76 -8.41
C LYS A 58 0.55 -16.57 -9.35
N VAL A 59 -0.68 -16.10 -9.63
CA VAL A 59 -1.64 -16.79 -10.52
C VAL A 59 -1.24 -16.68 -12.00
N ASN A 60 -0.30 -15.79 -12.35
CA ASN A 60 0.19 -15.70 -13.72
C ASN A 60 1.14 -16.84 -14.14
N ALA A 61 1.69 -17.56 -13.17
CA ALA A 61 2.46 -18.79 -13.39
C ALA A 61 1.60 -20.07 -13.29
N ALA A 62 0.29 -19.94 -13.03
CA ALA A 62 -0.60 -21.08 -13.03
C ALA A 62 -0.76 -21.60 -14.47
N ASP A 63 -0.58 -22.90 -14.65
CA ASP A 63 -0.81 -23.56 -15.93
C ASP A 63 -2.28 -23.42 -16.33
N ARG A 64 -2.52 -22.64 -17.40
CA ARG A 64 -3.85 -22.42 -18.00
C ARG A 64 -4.11 -23.36 -19.18
N SER A 65 -3.16 -24.22 -19.52
CA SER A 65 -3.28 -25.21 -20.59
C SER A 65 -3.87 -26.54 -20.10
N ALA A 66 -4.03 -26.69 -18.78
CA ALA A 66 -4.70 -27.85 -18.21
C ALA A 66 -6.12 -27.96 -18.77
N PRO A 67 -6.52 -29.11 -19.34
CA PRO A 67 -7.85 -29.31 -19.88
C PRO A 67 -8.87 -29.30 -18.74
N THR A 68 -9.51 -28.16 -18.52
CA THR A 68 -10.61 -28.05 -17.54
C THR A 68 -11.92 -28.46 -18.19
N LYS A 69 -12.49 -29.59 -17.78
CA LYS A 69 -13.92 -29.84 -17.98
C LYS A 69 -14.69 -28.98 -16.98
N VAL A 70 -15.65 -28.20 -17.47
CA VAL A 70 -16.56 -27.45 -16.60
C VAL A 70 -17.46 -28.49 -15.92
N TRP A 71 -17.23 -28.78 -14.64
CA TRP A 71 -17.94 -29.83 -13.89
C TRP A 71 -19.44 -29.52 -13.72
N ALA A 72 -19.81 -28.24 -13.79
CA ALA A 72 -21.18 -27.76 -13.96
C ALA A 72 -21.14 -26.30 -14.43
N LYS A 73 -22.09 -25.88 -15.28
CA LYS A 73 -22.29 -24.45 -15.55
C LYS A 73 -22.48 -23.76 -14.18
N PRO A 74 -21.68 -22.74 -13.84
CA PRO A 74 -21.93 -21.95 -12.64
C PRO A 74 -23.39 -21.53 -12.69
N LYS A 75 -24.16 -21.86 -11.65
CA LYS A 75 -25.48 -21.23 -11.51
C LYS A 75 -25.21 -19.73 -11.50
N GLU A 76 -25.81 -18.99 -12.42
CA GLU A 76 -25.82 -17.53 -12.34
C GLU A 76 -26.44 -17.18 -10.99
N GLN A 77 -25.57 -16.95 -10.00
CA GLN A 77 -25.98 -16.23 -8.82
C GLN A 77 -26.27 -14.84 -9.35
N LYS A 78 -27.55 -14.47 -9.35
CA LYS A 78 -27.95 -13.08 -9.58
C LYS A 78 -27.07 -12.26 -8.65
N GLN A 79 -26.20 -11.43 -9.22
CA GLN A 79 -25.52 -10.40 -8.45
C GLN A 79 -26.62 -9.74 -7.61
N ALA A 80 -26.41 -9.73 -6.29
CA ALA A 80 -27.39 -9.13 -5.39
C ALA A 80 -27.66 -7.74 -5.96
N LYS A 81 -28.91 -7.49 -6.37
CA LYS A 81 -29.30 -6.15 -6.81
C LYS A 81 -28.84 -5.21 -5.69
N PRO A 82 -28.06 -4.14 -5.98
CA PRO A 82 -27.59 -3.26 -4.94
C PRO A 82 -28.82 -2.81 -4.17
N GLY A 83 -28.93 -3.32 -2.94
CA GLY A 83 -30.08 -3.04 -2.11
C GLY A 83 -30.12 -1.53 -1.93
N ARG A 84 -31.25 -0.91 -2.25
CA ARG A 84 -31.56 0.48 -1.87
C ARG A 84 -31.75 0.62 -0.35
N ALA A 85 -31.03 -0.16 0.45
CA ALA A 85 -30.87 0.15 1.85
C ALA A 85 -30.16 1.50 1.91
N LYS A 86 -30.72 2.46 2.64
CA LYS A 86 -30.02 3.73 2.90
C LYS A 86 -28.66 3.35 3.49
N ALA A 87 -27.59 3.77 2.83
CA ALA A 87 -26.25 3.58 3.37
C ALA A 87 -26.20 4.25 4.75
N GLN A 88 -25.79 3.51 5.78
CA GLN A 88 -25.69 3.96 7.16
C GLN A 88 -24.26 3.76 7.67
N GLY A 89 -23.83 4.61 8.60
CA GLY A 89 -22.49 4.54 9.18
C GLY A 89 -21.38 4.63 8.13
N LEU A 90 -20.37 3.77 8.25
CA LEU A 90 -19.17 3.81 7.39
C LEU A 90 -19.49 3.53 5.90
N SER A 91 -20.55 2.78 5.59
CA SER A 91 -21.03 2.58 4.21
C SER A 91 -21.53 3.88 3.56
N ALA A 92 -22.10 4.80 4.33
CA ALA A 92 -22.58 6.09 3.84
C ALA A 92 -21.42 7.03 3.48
N ARG A 93 -20.27 6.82 4.14
CA ARG A 93 -19.04 7.57 3.93
C ARG A 93 -18.28 7.10 2.68
N LEU A 94 -18.53 5.88 2.18
CA LEU A 94 -17.99 5.43 0.90
C LEU A 94 -18.54 6.23 -0.28
N LEU A 95 -17.67 6.52 -1.25
CA LEU A 95 -18.01 7.19 -2.50
C LEU A 95 -19.06 6.37 -3.26
N PRO A 96 -20.25 6.93 -3.58
CA PRO A 96 -21.20 6.28 -4.48
C PRO A 96 -20.56 6.03 -5.84
N VAL A 97 -20.96 4.98 -6.54
CA VAL A 97 -20.40 4.66 -7.86
C VAL A 97 -20.59 5.85 -8.81
N PRO A 98 -19.52 6.52 -9.27
CA PRO A 98 -19.65 7.69 -10.15
C PRO A 98 -20.18 7.29 -11.53
N LYS A 99 -20.72 8.24 -12.31
CA LYS A 99 -21.31 7.99 -13.63
C LYS A 99 -20.38 7.26 -14.61
N ALA A 100 -19.08 7.54 -14.56
CA ALA A 100 -18.07 6.91 -15.42
C ALA A 100 -17.71 5.49 -14.97
N TYR A 101 -18.28 4.99 -13.87
CA TYR A 101 -17.98 3.70 -13.28
C TYR A 101 -19.23 2.85 -13.18
N ARG A 102 -19.02 1.54 -13.11
CA ARG A 102 -20.00 0.54 -12.70
C ARG A 102 -19.49 -0.18 -11.44
N PRO A 103 -20.36 -0.88 -10.70
CA PRO A 103 -19.92 -1.78 -9.64
C PRO A 103 -18.81 -2.70 -10.15
N GLY A 104 -17.71 -2.75 -9.40
CA GLY A 104 -16.57 -3.61 -9.69
C GLY A 104 -16.81 -5.08 -9.32
N PRO A 105 -15.79 -5.93 -9.52
CA PRO A 105 -15.82 -7.34 -9.11
C PRO A 105 -15.77 -7.47 -7.57
N ASP A 106 -16.03 -8.67 -7.08
CA ASP A 106 -16.02 -8.94 -5.64
C ASP A 106 -14.64 -8.68 -4.99
N ILE A 107 -14.68 -8.14 -3.78
CA ILE A 107 -13.51 -7.96 -2.91
C ILE A 107 -13.38 -9.20 -2.02
N ASP A 108 -12.48 -10.10 -2.40
CA ASP A 108 -12.36 -11.44 -1.79
C ASP A 108 -13.71 -12.19 -1.78
N GLU A 109 -14.24 -12.49 -0.59
CA GLU A 109 -15.50 -13.19 -0.36
C GLU A 109 -16.65 -12.24 0.04
N TYR A 110 -16.40 -10.93 0.06
CA TYR A 110 -17.32 -9.95 0.65
C TYR A 110 -18.27 -9.29 -0.34
N GLY A 111 -18.17 -9.64 -1.62
CA GLY A 111 -18.88 -8.94 -2.70
C GLY A 111 -18.21 -7.61 -3.06
N ASN A 112 -18.87 -6.84 -3.93
CA ASN A 112 -18.37 -5.57 -4.45
C ASN A 112 -18.62 -4.36 -3.52
N ASP A 113 -19.38 -4.53 -2.45
CA ASP A 113 -19.76 -3.50 -1.47
C ASP A 113 -20.11 -4.13 -0.12
N LYS A 114 -19.33 -3.83 0.93
CA LYS A 114 -19.51 -4.43 2.25
C LYS A 114 -19.06 -3.50 3.37
N THR A 115 -19.76 -3.56 4.49
CA THR A 115 -19.29 -3.02 5.78
C THR A 115 -19.10 -4.16 6.78
N LEU A 116 -18.01 -4.07 7.54
CA LEU A 116 -17.56 -5.02 8.56
C LEU A 116 -17.51 -4.30 9.92
N GLY A 117 -17.91 -4.99 10.98
CA GLY A 117 -17.69 -4.54 12.34
C GLY A 117 -16.20 -4.57 12.73
N GLY A 118 -15.83 -3.98 13.87
CA GLY A 118 -14.43 -3.88 14.30
C GLY A 118 -13.69 -5.22 14.41
N SER A 119 -14.34 -6.24 14.97
CA SER A 119 -13.77 -7.59 15.08
C SER A 119 -13.59 -8.27 13.73
N GLU A 120 -14.58 -8.16 12.84
CA GLU A 120 -14.53 -8.69 11.47
C GLU A 120 -13.45 -7.97 10.64
N ALA A 121 -13.33 -6.65 10.78
CA ALA A 121 -12.30 -5.85 10.15
C ALA A 121 -10.90 -6.26 10.61
N ALA A 122 -10.70 -6.45 11.92
CA ALA A 122 -9.44 -6.94 12.47
C ALA A 122 -9.12 -8.35 11.96
N ALA A 123 -10.11 -9.26 11.98
CA ALA A 123 -9.93 -10.62 11.47
C ALA A 123 -9.53 -10.62 9.98
N ARG A 124 -10.16 -9.78 9.15
CA ARG A 124 -9.80 -9.60 7.73
C ARG A 124 -8.34 -9.19 7.58
N LEU A 125 -7.87 -8.18 8.31
CA LEU A 125 -6.47 -7.74 8.24
C LEU A 125 -5.51 -8.85 8.69
N LYS A 126 -5.85 -9.60 9.74
CA LYS A 126 -5.02 -10.71 10.23
C LYS A 126 -4.89 -11.85 9.20
N ARG A 127 -5.89 -12.05 8.34
CA ARG A 127 -5.82 -13.07 7.26
C ARG A 127 -4.71 -12.83 6.25
N GLY A 128 -4.26 -11.59 6.07
CA GLY A 128 -3.11 -11.26 5.23
C GLY A 128 -1.79 -11.87 5.73
N ALA A 129 -1.73 -12.25 7.01
CA ALA A 129 -0.56 -12.80 7.69
C ALA A 129 -0.43 -14.33 7.65
N ARG A 130 -1.41 -15.05 7.08
CA ARG A 130 -1.52 -16.51 7.26
C ARG A 130 -0.28 -17.29 6.82
N ASN A 131 0.48 -16.74 5.87
CA ASN A 131 1.69 -17.36 5.33
C ASN A 131 2.98 -16.91 6.05
N LEU A 132 2.89 -16.12 7.11
CA LEU A 132 4.05 -15.73 7.92
C LEU A 132 4.41 -16.81 8.94
N PRO A 133 5.70 -16.92 9.30
CA PRO A 133 6.09 -17.75 10.43
C PRO A 133 5.44 -17.24 11.72
N SER A 134 5.24 -18.15 12.68
CA SER A 134 4.36 -17.93 13.83
C SER A 134 4.70 -16.67 14.64
N ARG A 135 5.98 -16.40 14.88
CA ARG A 135 6.41 -15.19 15.63
C ARG A 135 6.04 -13.90 14.92
N GLN A 136 6.19 -13.84 13.59
CA GLN A 136 5.83 -12.67 12.79
C GLN A 136 4.32 -12.51 12.70
N ARG A 137 3.58 -13.62 12.55
CA ARG A 137 2.12 -13.61 12.56
C ARG A 137 1.56 -13.08 13.88
N GLU A 138 2.06 -13.56 15.02
CA GLU A 138 1.65 -13.07 16.34
C GLU A 138 1.97 -11.58 16.54
N ALA A 139 3.15 -11.14 16.09
CA ALA A 139 3.54 -9.73 16.17
C ALA A 139 2.63 -8.84 15.31
N GLN A 140 2.27 -9.29 14.11
CA GLN A 140 1.31 -8.62 13.26
C GLN A 140 -0.09 -8.60 13.86
N ASP A 141 -0.57 -9.71 14.40
CA ASP A 141 -1.90 -9.79 15.01
C ASP A 141 -2.01 -8.79 16.17
N LYS A 142 -0.98 -8.72 17.02
CA LYS A 142 -0.88 -7.72 18.09
C LYS A 142 -0.84 -6.29 17.54
N ALA A 143 -0.13 -6.05 16.44
CA ALA A 143 -0.09 -4.74 15.80
C ALA A 143 -1.48 -4.32 15.28
N ILE A 144 -2.21 -5.25 14.65
CA ILE A 144 -3.58 -5.02 14.17
C ILE A 144 -4.54 -4.76 15.35
N ASP A 145 -4.41 -5.52 16.44
CA ASP A 145 -5.26 -5.34 17.64
C ASP A 145 -5.03 -3.98 18.32
N LYS A 146 -3.82 -3.44 18.22
CA LYS A 146 -3.48 -2.09 18.71
C LYS A 146 -4.12 -0.98 17.88
N LEU A 147 -4.50 -1.23 16.62
CA LEU A 147 -5.20 -0.23 15.79
C LEU A 147 -6.60 0.08 16.31
N LYS A 148 -7.19 -0.81 17.14
CA LYS A 148 -8.52 -0.65 17.73
C LYS A 148 -9.56 -0.25 16.67
N LEU A 149 -9.70 -1.10 15.66
CA LEU A 149 -10.66 -0.89 14.57
C LEU A 149 -12.09 -0.89 15.09
N ARG A 150 -12.85 0.15 14.74
CA ARG A 150 -14.29 0.24 14.96
C ARG A 150 -15.08 -0.44 13.86
N GLY A 151 -14.56 -0.40 12.63
CA GLY A 151 -15.17 -1.04 11.48
C GLY A 151 -14.38 -0.79 10.20
N MET A 152 -14.82 -1.43 9.14
CA MET A 152 -14.26 -1.26 7.80
C MET A 152 -15.37 -1.25 6.77
N ALA A 153 -15.33 -0.32 5.81
CA ALA A 153 -16.23 -0.32 4.67
C ALA A 153 -15.40 -0.46 3.39
N MET A 154 -15.89 -1.24 2.44
CA MET A 154 -15.18 -1.54 1.20
C MET A 154 -16.12 -1.45 0.02
N ARG A 155 -15.66 -0.89 -1.10
CA ARG A 155 -16.38 -0.89 -2.37
C ARG A 155 -15.41 -0.97 -3.54
N SER A 156 -15.75 -1.78 -4.52
CA SER A 156 -15.01 -1.90 -5.78
C SER A 156 -15.72 -1.14 -6.90
N TYR A 157 -14.93 -0.49 -7.76
CA TYR A 157 -15.39 0.27 -8.91
C TYR A 157 -14.69 -0.26 -10.16
N GLN A 158 -15.45 -0.37 -11.25
CA GLN A 158 -14.89 -0.68 -12.55
C GLN A 158 -15.20 0.45 -13.51
N LEU A 159 -14.19 0.95 -14.22
CA LEU A 159 -14.38 2.00 -15.20
C LEU A 159 -15.33 1.50 -16.31
N SER A 160 -16.40 2.26 -16.58
CA SER A 160 -17.46 1.94 -17.53
C SER A 160 -17.43 2.89 -18.73
N GLY A 161 -17.70 2.37 -19.91
CA GLY A 161 -17.27 2.97 -21.16
C GLY A 161 -18.23 3.92 -21.88
N SER A 162 -18.33 5.15 -21.39
CA SER A 162 -18.36 6.31 -22.31
C SER A 162 -16.99 6.98 -22.44
N MET A 163 -16.02 6.60 -21.59
CA MET A 163 -14.56 6.82 -21.76
C MET A 163 -13.78 5.50 -21.91
N GLY A 164 -14.47 4.39 -22.15
CA GLY A 164 -13.96 3.02 -22.00
C GLY A 164 -14.72 1.92 -22.75
N PHE A 165 -15.56 2.27 -23.74
CA PHE A 165 -16.14 1.30 -24.69
C PHE A 165 -15.95 1.85 -26.10
N ALA A 166 -14.77 1.62 -26.66
CA ALA A 166 -14.71 1.11 -28.02
C ALA A 166 -14.35 -0.37 -27.86
N ALA A 167 -15.13 -1.24 -28.48
CA ALA A 167 -15.05 -2.69 -28.32
C ALA A 167 -13.76 -3.33 -28.88
N ASP A 168 -12.78 -2.52 -29.26
CA ASP A 168 -11.52 -2.96 -29.90
C ASP A 168 -10.25 -2.50 -29.15
N ASP A 169 -10.36 -1.85 -27.99
CA ASP A 169 -9.19 -1.46 -27.19
C ASP A 169 -9.03 -2.35 -25.94
N ASP A 170 -8.16 -3.36 -26.04
CA ASP A 170 -7.66 -4.20 -24.93
C ASP A 170 -6.96 -3.43 -23.77
N LYS A 171 -7.15 -2.11 -23.67
CA LYS A 171 -6.29 -1.18 -22.91
C LYS A 171 -7.01 -0.24 -21.93
N LYS A 172 -8.29 -0.47 -21.58
CA LYS A 172 -9.06 0.45 -20.70
C LYS A 172 -9.75 -0.20 -19.50
N SER A 173 -9.43 -1.45 -19.18
CA SER A 173 -9.99 -2.12 -18.00
C SER A 173 -9.29 -1.66 -16.72
N LEU A 174 -9.94 -0.78 -15.95
CA LEU A 174 -9.48 -0.38 -14.62
C LEU A 174 -10.47 -0.85 -13.55
N VAL A 175 -9.94 -1.55 -12.55
CA VAL A 175 -10.66 -1.83 -11.31
C VAL A 175 -9.98 -1.10 -10.16
N VAL A 176 -10.78 -0.49 -9.30
CA VAL A 176 -10.32 0.18 -8.08
C VAL A 176 -11.07 -0.42 -6.90
N GLU A 177 -10.33 -0.97 -5.94
CA GLU A 177 -10.87 -1.35 -4.62
C GLU A 177 -10.59 -0.22 -3.64
N MET A 178 -11.66 0.34 -3.05
CA MET A 178 -11.57 1.37 -2.01
C MET A 178 -11.93 0.75 -0.67
N GLN A 179 -11.14 1.07 0.36
CA GLN A 179 -11.42 0.65 1.73
C GLN A 179 -11.30 1.85 2.68
N LEU A 180 -12.25 1.96 3.59
CA LEU A 180 -12.26 2.87 4.73
C LEU A 180 -12.09 2.03 5.98
N ALA A 181 -10.99 2.18 6.71
CA ALA A 181 -10.80 1.58 8.03
C ALA A 181 -10.97 2.66 9.08
N GLN A 182 -11.96 2.52 9.96
CA GLN A 182 -12.20 3.46 11.04
C GLN A 182 -11.57 2.95 12.32
N MET A 183 -10.74 3.78 12.96
CA MET A 183 -10.06 3.46 14.21
C MET A 183 -10.75 4.15 15.39
N GLN A 184 -10.47 3.69 16.60
CA GLN A 184 -10.94 4.35 17.82
C GLN A 184 -10.19 5.67 18.09
N ASN A 185 -8.93 5.76 17.66
CA ASN A 185 -8.06 6.91 17.87
C ASN A 185 -7.88 7.69 16.56
N ARG A 186 -8.20 9.00 16.56
CA ARG A 186 -8.00 9.91 15.42
C ARG A 186 -6.55 9.97 14.93
N ARG A 187 -5.56 9.78 15.80
CA ARG A 187 -4.15 9.77 15.39
C ARG A 187 -3.74 8.49 14.69
N ALA A 188 -4.43 7.37 14.94
CA ALA A 188 -4.05 6.07 14.40
C ALA A 188 -4.14 6.02 12.86
N GLY A 189 -5.06 6.77 12.25
CA GLY A 189 -5.17 6.88 10.79
C GLY A 189 -3.95 7.54 10.15
N ARG A 190 -3.55 8.68 10.72
CA ARG A 190 -2.34 9.39 10.31
C ARG A 190 -1.09 8.53 10.52
N GLU A 191 -0.89 7.97 11.71
CA GLU A 191 0.29 7.17 12.05
C GLU A 191 0.41 5.93 11.15
N LEU A 192 -0.70 5.22 10.89
CA LEU A 192 -0.69 4.05 10.02
C LEU A 192 -0.42 4.41 8.56
N LYS A 193 -0.96 5.54 8.08
CA LYS A 193 -0.67 6.05 6.73
C LYS A 193 0.79 6.46 6.59
N GLU A 194 1.35 7.15 7.58
CA GLU A 194 2.75 7.57 7.61
C GLU A 194 3.67 6.36 7.62
N PHE A 195 3.44 5.41 8.54
CA PHE A 195 4.16 4.16 8.61
C PHE A 195 4.13 3.41 7.27
N ARG A 196 2.96 3.29 6.64
CA ARG A 196 2.83 2.65 5.32
C ARG A 196 3.66 3.33 4.25
N SER A 197 3.61 4.66 4.21
CA SER A 197 4.27 5.47 3.19
C SER A 197 5.78 5.43 3.36
N GLU A 198 6.27 5.55 4.59
CA GLU A 198 7.69 5.41 4.94
C GLU A 198 8.19 4.01 4.64
N PHE A 199 7.42 2.99 5.04
CA PHE A 199 7.76 1.61 4.74
C PHE A 199 7.92 1.39 3.22
N LEU A 200 6.93 1.77 2.40
CA LEU A 200 6.99 1.60 0.94
C LEU A 200 8.16 2.38 0.31
N ARG A 201 8.47 3.58 0.81
CA ARG A 201 9.67 4.36 0.40
C ARG A 201 10.97 3.65 0.79
N SER A 202 11.03 3.09 1.99
CA SER A 202 12.23 2.45 2.54
C SER A 202 12.61 1.15 1.85
N VAL A 203 11.63 0.36 1.38
CA VAL A 203 11.89 -0.86 0.61
C VAL A 203 12.47 -0.53 -0.78
N GLY A 204 12.23 0.68 -1.31
CA GLY A 204 12.89 1.22 -2.51
C GLY A 204 12.44 0.60 -3.84
N VAL A 205 11.70 -0.50 -3.83
CA VAL A 205 11.24 -1.22 -5.05
C VAL A 205 9.92 -0.70 -5.62
N PHE A 206 9.20 0.14 -4.88
CA PHE A 206 7.90 0.70 -5.28
C PHE A 206 8.08 2.13 -5.82
N PRO A 207 8.02 2.36 -7.14
CA PRO A 207 8.12 3.70 -7.70
C PRO A 207 6.99 4.61 -7.18
N LYS A 208 7.25 5.92 -7.12
CA LYS A 208 6.19 6.89 -6.78
C LYS A 208 5.05 6.82 -7.80
N GLY A 209 3.82 6.83 -7.28
CA GLY A 209 2.59 6.89 -8.06
C GLY A 209 2.12 8.32 -8.34
N PRO A 210 0.89 8.47 -8.86
CA PRO A 210 0.30 9.77 -9.16
C PRO A 210 0.10 10.61 -7.88
N LYS A 211 0.11 11.93 -8.03
CA LYS A 211 -0.33 12.83 -6.96
C LYS A 211 -1.85 12.88 -6.92
N VAL A 212 -2.42 12.98 -5.72
CA VAL A 212 -3.85 13.21 -5.53
C VAL A 212 -4.09 14.71 -5.41
N LYS A 213 -4.91 15.26 -6.31
CA LYS A 213 -5.19 16.70 -6.35
C LYS A 213 -5.97 17.11 -5.09
N GLY A 214 -5.63 18.26 -4.50
CA GLY A 214 -6.28 18.78 -3.30
C GLY A 214 -5.86 18.11 -1.98
N HIS A 215 -5.22 16.93 -2.03
CA HIS A 215 -5.00 16.08 -0.86
C HIS A 215 -3.51 15.78 -0.64
N ARG A 216 -2.81 16.66 0.08
CA ARG A 216 -1.36 16.54 0.37
C ARG A 216 -1.01 15.37 1.29
N ASN A 217 -1.99 14.90 2.06
CA ASN A 217 -1.89 13.76 2.94
C ASN A 217 -2.04 12.41 2.22
N ALA A 218 -2.25 12.38 0.91
CA ALA A 218 -2.31 11.15 0.13
C ALA A 218 -0.94 10.80 -0.49
N ASP A 219 -0.57 9.53 -0.40
CA ASP A 219 0.61 8.96 -1.04
C ASP A 219 0.19 7.79 -1.93
N CYS A 220 0.71 7.73 -3.15
CA CYS A 220 0.52 6.62 -4.07
C CYS A 220 1.86 6.01 -4.49
N PHE A 221 1.86 4.71 -4.70
CA PHE A 221 3.02 3.92 -5.10
C PHE A 221 2.62 2.91 -6.17
N LEU A 222 3.47 2.74 -7.18
CA LEU A 222 3.29 1.70 -8.19
C LEU A 222 3.89 0.39 -7.68
N ALA A 223 3.22 -0.73 -7.98
CA ALA A 223 3.84 -2.03 -7.79
C ALA A 223 5.12 -2.14 -8.65
N PRO A 224 6.14 -2.90 -8.19
CA PRO A 224 7.37 -3.10 -8.95
C PRO A 224 7.07 -3.66 -10.35
N LYS A 225 7.85 -3.24 -11.34
CA LYS A 225 7.71 -3.76 -12.70
C LYS A 225 8.15 -5.23 -12.72
N ASP A 226 7.20 -6.13 -12.89
CA ASP A 226 7.51 -7.47 -13.40
C ASP A 226 7.70 -7.40 -14.92
N SER A 227 8.79 -7.99 -15.41
CA SER A 227 9.17 -8.03 -16.83
C SER A 227 8.27 -8.96 -17.66
N LYS A 228 7.56 -9.90 -17.03
CA LYS A 228 6.68 -10.86 -17.72
C LYS A 228 5.19 -10.59 -17.54
N GLY A 229 4.79 -9.91 -16.47
CA GLY A 229 3.40 -9.57 -16.18
C GLY A 229 2.83 -8.47 -17.07
N LYS A 230 1.63 -8.69 -17.65
CA LYS A 230 0.85 -7.68 -18.38
C LYS A 230 -0.02 -6.80 -17.47
N LEU A 231 -0.07 -7.08 -16.18
CA LEU A 231 -0.86 -6.34 -15.19
C LEU A 231 -0.01 -5.33 -14.45
N ALA A 232 -0.61 -4.19 -14.14
CA ALA A 232 -0.04 -3.16 -13.29
C ALA A 232 -0.98 -2.88 -12.12
N MET A 233 -0.40 -2.37 -11.04
CA MET A 233 -1.10 -2.01 -9.82
C MET A 233 -0.55 -0.69 -9.28
N VAL A 234 -1.43 0.11 -8.71
CA VAL A 234 -1.11 1.27 -7.88
C VAL A 234 -1.78 1.11 -6.52
N LEU A 235 -1.04 1.42 -5.45
CA LEU A 235 -1.53 1.44 -4.09
C LEU A 235 -1.48 2.88 -3.60
N CYS A 236 -2.63 3.42 -3.22
CA CYS A 236 -2.75 4.75 -2.65
C CYS A 236 -3.27 4.65 -1.22
N SER A 237 -2.77 5.53 -0.35
CA SER A 237 -3.22 5.66 1.03
C SER A 237 -3.28 7.12 1.45
N ALA A 238 -4.35 7.47 2.14
CA ALA A 238 -4.61 8.77 2.73
C ALA A 238 -5.34 8.58 4.07
N TYR A 239 -5.62 9.65 4.79
CA TYR A 239 -6.42 9.59 6.02
C TYR A 239 -7.33 10.81 6.12
N GLU A 240 -8.45 10.68 6.79
CA GLU A 240 -9.28 11.81 7.22
C GLU A 240 -9.75 11.50 8.65
N ASP A 241 -9.33 12.31 9.62
CA ASP A 241 -9.56 12.08 11.05
C ASP A 241 -9.20 10.64 11.49
N ASP A 242 -10.19 9.89 11.98
CA ASP A 242 -10.07 8.51 12.46
C ASP A 242 -10.18 7.46 11.35
N VAL A 243 -10.25 7.87 10.09
CA VAL A 243 -10.41 6.98 8.94
C VAL A 243 -9.12 6.92 8.13
N LEU A 244 -8.57 5.73 7.98
CA LEU A 244 -7.60 5.43 6.94
C LEU A 244 -8.35 5.11 5.64
N VAL A 245 -7.95 5.76 4.55
CA VAL A 245 -8.47 5.51 3.21
C VAL A 245 -7.40 4.83 2.38
N THR A 246 -7.71 3.66 1.83
CA THR A 246 -6.81 2.96 0.90
C THR A 246 -7.52 2.69 -0.40
N ALA A 247 -6.85 2.99 -1.51
CA ALA A 247 -7.32 2.69 -2.86
C ALA A 247 -6.28 1.82 -3.56
N THR A 248 -6.70 0.65 -4.05
CA THR A 248 -5.86 -0.24 -4.85
C THR A 248 -6.42 -0.31 -6.25
N GLY A 249 -5.71 0.27 -7.21
CA GLY A 249 -6.07 0.23 -8.62
C GLY A 249 -5.27 -0.84 -9.36
N TYR A 250 -5.92 -1.64 -10.20
CA TYR A 250 -5.25 -2.64 -11.02
C TYR A 250 -5.94 -2.84 -12.38
N GLY A 251 -5.15 -3.31 -13.35
CA GLY A 251 -5.56 -3.44 -14.75
C GLY A 251 -4.41 -3.82 -15.67
N PRO A 252 -4.65 -3.98 -16.98
CA PRO A 252 -3.60 -4.21 -17.95
C PRO A 252 -2.67 -3.00 -18.05
N LYS A 253 -1.41 -3.24 -18.43
CA LYS A 253 -0.45 -2.19 -18.76
C LYS A 253 -0.82 -1.55 -20.12
N PRO A 254 -0.73 -0.22 -20.27
CA PRO A 254 -0.46 0.76 -19.22
C PRO A 254 -1.68 0.98 -18.30
N LEU A 255 -1.45 1.09 -16.99
CA LEU A 255 -2.51 1.36 -16.02
C LEU A 255 -2.86 2.85 -16.02
N ASN A 256 -4.15 3.18 -16.10
CA ASN A 256 -4.63 4.55 -15.93
C ASN A 256 -4.61 4.94 -14.44
N THR A 257 -3.44 5.36 -13.94
CA THR A 257 -3.26 5.71 -12.53
C THR A 257 -3.91 7.04 -12.15
N ALA A 258 -4.13 7.92 -13.13
CA ALA A 258 -4.78 9.22 -12.90
C ALA A 258 -6.23 9.01 -12.41
N GLU A 259 -6.98 8.11 -13.05
CA GLU A 259 -8.33 7.74 -12.62
C GLU A 259 -8.38 7.20 -11.18
N VAL A 260 -7.36 6.45 -10.75
CA VAL A 260 -7.27 5.96 -9.36
C VAL A 260 -7.07 7.12 -8.38
N ALA A 261 -6.22 8.09 -8.75
CA ALA A 261 -5.97 9.28 -7.94
C ALA A 261 -7.22 10.17 -7.87
N ASP A 262 -7.94 10.34 -8.98
CA ASP A 262 -9.17 11.13 -9.04
C ASP A 262 -10.31 10.50 -8.23
N LEU A 263 -10.42 9.17 -8.26
CA LEU A 263 -11.40 8.45 -7.43
C LEU A 263 -11.08 8.57 -5.93
N LEU A 264 -9.79 8.52 -5.57
CA LEU A 264 -9.34 8.75 -4.20
C LEU A 264 -9.60 10.19 -3.75
N ALA A 265 -9.36 11.19 -4.61
CA ALA A 265 -9.66 12.59 -4.31
C ALA A 265 -11.16 12.78 -4.00
N GLN A 266 -12.05 12.24 -4.85
CA GLN A 266 -13.49 12.28 -4.64
C GLN A 266 -13.92 11.61 -3.32
N GLN A 267 -13.28 10.49 -2.97
CA GLN A 267 -13.53 9.82 -1.69
C GLN A 267 -13.11 10.68 -0.50
N LEU A 268 -11.98 11.38 -0.58
CA LEU A 268 -11.52 12.26 0.49
C LEU A 268 -12.41 13.50 0.62
N ASP A 269 -12.78 14.15 -0.51
CA ASP A 269 -13.73 15.27 -0.53
C ASP A 269 -15.07 14.91 0.11
N ARG A 270 -15.54 13.68 -0.11
CA ARG A 270 -16.74 13.14 0.53
C ARG A 270 -16.57 13.00 2.05
N LEU A 271 -15.42 12.56 2.53
CA LEU A 271 -15.19 12.43 3.97
C LEU A 271 -15.13 13.79 4.66
N THR A 272 -14.47 14.76 4.04
CA THR A 272 -14.38 16.13 4.56
C THR A 272 -15.76 16.82 4.57
N SER A 273 -16.53 16.69 3.49
CA SER A 273 -17.89 17.27 3.41
C SER A 273 -18.87 16.66 4.41
N GLN A 274 -18.78 15.36 4.70
CA GLN A 274 -19.64 14.69 5.68
C GLN A 274 -19.15 14.85 7.12
N GLY A 275 -17.86 15.11 7.34
CA GLY A 275 -17.29 15.40 8.66
C GLY A 275 -17.91 16.63 9.33
N GLY A 276 -18.46 17.56 8.55
CA GLY A 276 -19.22 18.72 9.05
C GLY A 276 -20.68 18.44 9.42
N GLN A 277 -21.20 17.24 9.19
CA GLN A 277 -22.62 16.88 9.39
C GLN A 277 -22.88 16.01 10.62
N LEU A 278 -21.89 15.83 11.51
CA LEU A 278 -22.03 15.09 12.76
C LEU A 278 -22.16 16.06 13.95
N VAL A 279 -23.40 16.46 14.24
CA VAL A 279 -23.88 16.89 15.57
C VAL A 279 -25.09 16.02 15.91
#